data_AF-A0AA37EI36-F1
#
_entry.id   AF-A0AA37EI36-F1
#
_cell.length_a   1.000
_cell.length_b   1.000
_cell.length_c   1.000
_cell.angle_alpha   90.00
_cell.angle_beta   90.00
_cell.angle_gamma   90.00
#
_symmetry.space_group_name_H-M   'P 1'
#
loop_
_entity.id
_entity.type
_entity.pdbx_description
1 polymer ?
#
loop_
_entity_poly.entity_id
_entity_poly.type
_entity_poly.pdbx_seq_one_letter_code
_entity_poly.pdbx_strand_id
1 'polypeptide(L)'
;MATKKKRLTQRERAERAAAKKRLQARGVLPPDKPRLNRKKFAQETWAEWTALLAENRLGAAMALCRAVSFTTAPELLEVTPEQVGILKAMKIAVEYEKFLQKLEAEDRSDYSIGELADEVILPVWKL
;
A
#
# COMPACT_ATOMS: atom_id res chain seq x y z
N MET A 1 -23.62 -18.22 -10.98
CA MET A 1 -24.50 -17.43 -10.07
C MET A 1 -24.07 -17.67 -8.64
N ALA A 2 -23.75 -16.62 -7.86
CA ALA A 2 -23.35 -16.78 -6.46
C ALA A 2 -24.57 -17.15 -5.60
N THR A 3 -24.56 -18.33 -5.00
CA THR A 3 -25.61 -18.79 -4.07
C THR A 3 -25.66 -17.87 -2.85
N LYS A 4 -26.80 -17.20 -2.62
CA LYS A 4 -27.01 -16.32 -1.45
C LYS A 4 -26.79 -17.13 -0.17
N LYS A 5 -25.69 -16.86 0.53
CA LYS A 5 -25.34 -17.50 1.80
C LYS A 5 -26.34 -17.06 2.88
N LYS A 6 -26.96 -18.02 3.59
CA LYS A 6 -27.94 -17.75 4.66
C LYS A 6 -27.30 -16.86 5.73
N ARG A 7 -27.94 -15.74 6.07
CA ARG A 7 -27.46 -14.85 7.14
C ARG A 7 -27.59 -15.58 8.48
N LEU A 8 -26.48 -15.69 9.20
CA LEU A 8 -26.45 -16.22 10.56
C LEU A 8 -27.27 -15.34 11.51
N THR A 9 -28.12 -16.00 12.28
CA THR A 9 -28.83 -15.45 13.44
C THR A 9 -27.85 -15.01 14.53
N GLN A 10 -28.31 -14.17 15.45
CA GLN A 10 -27.48 -13.71 16.57
C GLN A 10 -27.00 -14.88 17.45
N ARG A 11 -27.85 -15.88 17.67
CA ARG A 11 -27.53 -17.09 18.44
C ARG A 11 -26.41 -17.90 17.79
N GLU A 12 -26.50 -18.15 16.49
CA GLU A 12 -25.45 -18.92 15.78
C GLU A 12 -24.10 -18.19 15.77
N ARG A 13 -24.09 -16.84 15.74
CA ARG A 13 -22.84 -16.06 15.86
C ARG A 13 -22.21 -16.21 17.24
N ALA A 14 -23.02 -16.18 18.30
CA ALA A 14 -22.55 -16.36 19.67
C ALA A 14 -21.99 -17.77 19.90
N GLU A 15 -22.68 -18.80 19.40
CA GLU A 15 -22.22 -20.19 19.47
C GLU A 15 -20.90 -20.39 18.73
N ARG A 16 -20.75 -19.81 17.52
CA ARG A 16 -19.47 -19.83 16.78
C ARG A 16 -18.34 -19.12 17.51
N ALA A 17 -18.60 -17.97 18.12
CA ALA A 17 -17.59 -17.23 18.89
C ALA A 17 -17.14 -18.03 20.13
N ALA A 18 -18.07 -18.68 20.83
CA ALA A 18 -17.77 -19.54 21.97
C ALA A 18 -16.96 -20.79 21.56
N ALA A 19 -17.34 -21.44 20.46
CA ALA A 19 -16.60 -22.58 19.92
C ALA A 19 -15.18 -22.18 19.50
N LYS A 20 -15.02 -21.03 18.82
CA LYS A 20 -13.72 -20.47 18.45
C LYS A 20 -12.83 -20.27 19.68
N LYS A 21 -13.34 -19.66 20.75
CA LYS A 21 -12.59 -19.47 22.02
C LYS A 21 -12.15 -20.80 22.63
N ARG A 22 -13.03 -21.81 22.64
CA ARG A 22 -12.68 -23.17 23.15
C ARG A 22 -11.58 -23.82 22.33
N LEU A 23 -11.63 -23.70 21.01
CA LEU A 23 -10.62 -24.25 20.12
C LEU A 23 -9.28 -23.51 20.25
N GLN A 24 -9.30 -22.19 20.45
CA GLN A 24 -8.10 -21.41 20.75
C GLN A 24 -7.48 -21.81 22.09
N ALA A 25 -8.29 -21.99 23.15
CA ALA A 25 -7.82 -22.43 24.46
C ALA A 25 -7.20 -23.84 24.44
N ARG A 26 -7.67 -24.71 23.53
CA ARG A 26 -7.11 -26.05 23.30
C ARG A 26 -5.90 -26.07 22.36
N GLY A 27 -5.47 -24.93 21.85
CA GLY A 27 -4.35 -24.83 20.90
C GLY A 27 -4.65 -25.34 19.49
N VAL A 28 -5.92 -25.66 19.18
CA VAL A 28 -6.34 -26.15 17.86
C VAL A 28 -6.43 -25.01 16.85
N LEU A 29 -6.87 -23.82 17.30
CA LEU A 29 -6.88 -22.60 16.49
C LEU A 29 -5.83 -21.61 17.01
N PRO A 30 -5.12 -20.89 16.13
CA PRO A 30 -4.22 -19.82 16.55
C PRO A 30 -4.99 -18.65 17.18
N PRO A 31 -4.32 -17.84 18.03
CA PRO A 31 -4.91 -16.63 18.57
C PRO A 31 -5.29 -15.65 17.45
N ASP A 32 -6.24 -14.78 17.75
CA ASP A 32 -6.67 -13.77 16.79
C ASP A 32 -5.53 -12.81 16.47
N LYS A 33 -5.21 -12.70 15.18
CA LYS A 33 -4.22 -11.73 14.71
C LYS A 33 -4.66 -10.33 15.17
N PRO A 34 -3.83 -9.59 15.93
CA PRO A 34 -4.19 -8.26 16.37
C PRO A 34 -4.42 -7.37 15.15
N ARG A 35 -5.43 -6.50 15.24
CA ARG A 35 -5.66 -5.50 14.20
C ARG A 35 -4.46 -4.56 14.13
N LEU A 36 -3.96 -4.31 12.93
CA LEU A 36 -2.90 -3.33 12.72
C LEU A 36 -3.38 -1.95 13.18
N ASN A 37 -2.66 -1.33 14.11
CA ASN A 37 -2.87 0.08 14.43
C ASN A 37 -2.28 0.91 13.29
N ARG A 38 -3.11 1.21 12.28
CA ARG A 38 -2.69 1.88 11.04
C ARG A 38 -2.03 3.24 11.29
N LYS A 39 -2.54 4.03 12.24
CA LYS A 39 -1.99 5.35 12.56
C LYS A 39 -0.60 5.23 13.17
N LYS A 40 -0.45 4.34 14.16
CA LYS A 40 0.85 4.08 14.80
C LYS A 40 1.85 3.53 13.78
N PHE A 41 1.45 2.53 12.99
CA PHE A 41 2.27 1.94 11.95
C PHE A 41 2.76 2.99 10.93
N ALA A 42 1.87 3.89 10.47
CA ALA A 42 2.26 4.95 9.54
C ALA A 42 3.26 5.93 10.14
N GLN A 43 3.07 6.32 11.41
CA GLN A 43 3.97 7.24 12.11
C GLN A 43 5.36 6.63 12.35
N GLU A 44 5.42 5.40 12.84
CA GLU A 44 6.68 4.69 13.10
C GLU A 44 7.45 4.44 11.79
N THR A 45 6.76 3.92 10.77
CA THR A 45 7.37 3.70 9.44
C THR A 45 7.94 4.98 8.85
N TRP A 46 7.20 6.10 8.96
CA TRP A 46 7.68 7.39 8.44
C TRP A 46 8.92 7.90 9.17
N ALA A 47 8.96 7.74 10.50
CA ALA A 47 10.12 8.13 11.29
C ALA A 47 11.35 7.27 10.95
N GLU A 48 11.20 5.95 10.88
CA GLU A 48 12.27 5.02 10.51
C GLU A 48 12.79 5.28 9.09
N TRP A 49 11.89 5.50 8.13
CA TRP A 49 12.25 5.85 6.75
C TRP A 49 13.02 7.18 6.68
N THR A 50 12.58 8.18 7.42
CA THR A 50 13.25 9.50 7.48
C THR A 50 14.65 9.37 8.06
N ALA A 51 14.82 8.55 9.12
CA ALA A 51 16.12 8.28 9.70
C ALA A 51 17.06 7.56 8.70
N LEU A 52 16.56 6.54 7.99
CA LEU A 52 17.31 5.84 6.96
C LEU A 52 17.74 6.75 5.81
N LEU A 53 16.86 7.66 5.36
CA LEU A 53 17.18 8.66 4.34
C LEU A 53 18.27 9.64 4.79
N ALA A 54 18.26 10.03 6.07
CA ALA A 54 19.25 10.93 6.65
C ALA A 54 20.64 10.26 6.78
N GLU A 55 20.66 8.97 7.12
CA GLU A 55 21.89 8.19 7.26
C GLU A 55 22.50 7.82 5.89
N ASN A 56 21.69 7.31 4.96
CA ASN A 56 22.16 6.86 3.65
C ASN A 56 21.07 6.99 2.58
N ARG A 57 21.00 8.16 1.95
CA ARG A 57 20.00 8.47 0.92
C ARG A 57 20.01 7.51 -0.26
N LEU A 58 21.19 7.18 -0.79
CA LEU A 58 21.31 6.29 -1.95
C LEU A 58 20.93 4.85 -1.57
N GLY A 59 21.39 4.38 -0.41
CA GLY A 59 21.04 3.07 0.13
C GLY A 59 19.53 2.94 0.38
N ALA A 60 18.91 3.97 0.96
CA ALA A 60 17.47 4.04 1.18
C ALA A 60 16.68 3.92 -0.14
N ALA A 61 17.05 4.71 -1.16
CA ALA A 61 16.42 4.66 -2.47
C ALA A 61 16.53 3.27 -3.12
N MET A 62 17.72 2.65 -3.08
CA MET A 62 17.93 1.30 -3.60
C MET A 62 17.14 0.24 -2.82
N ALA A 63 17.06 0.36 -1.49
CA ALA A 63 16.28 -0.54 -0.65
C ALA A 63 14.78 -0.44 -0.97
N LEU A 64 14.25 0.78 -1.18
CA LEU A 64 12.86 1.00 -1.57
C LEU A 64 12.56 0.38 -2.94
N CYS A 65 13.42 0.57 -3.95
CA CYS A 65 13.25 -0.04 -5.26
C CYS A 65 13.17 -1.57 -5.19
N ARG A 66 14.03 -2.20 -4.35
CA ARG A 66 13.97 -3.65 -4.12
C ARG A 66 12.70 -4.07 -3.36
N ALA A 67 12.29 -3.31 -2.35
CA ALA A 67 11.07 -3.61 -1.60
C ALA A 67 9.82 -3.57 -2.51
N VAL A 68 9.74 -2.58 -3.39
CA VAL A 68 8.67 -2.47 -4.39
C VAL A 68 8.63 -3.72 -5.28
N SER A 69 9.78 -4.17 -5.81
CA SER A 69 9.81 -5.35 -6.70
C SER A 69 9.32 -6.64 -6.03
N PHE A 70 9.51 -6.80 -4.72
CA PHE A 70 8.97 -7.94 -3.97
C PHE A 70 7.43 -7.93 -3.87
N THR A 71 6.81 -6.75 -4.01
CA THR A 71 5.37 -6.57 -3.84
C THR A 71 4.59 -6.45 -5.15
N THR A 72 5.25 -6.04 -6.24
CA THR A 72 4.61 -5.72 -7.54
C THR A 72 5.20 -6.49 -8.72
N ALA A 73 5.66 -7.73 -8.51
CA ALA A 73 6.20 -8.57 -9.58
C ALA A 73 5.21 -8.73 -10.76
N PRO A 74 5.68 -8.87 -12.01
CA PRO A 74 4.84 -8.88 -13.21
C PRO A 74 3.90 -10.10 -13.34
N GLU A 75 4.17 -11.17 -12.60
CA GLU A 75 3.42 -12.45 -12.70
C GLU A 75 2.45 -12.64 -11.51
N LEU A 76 1.71 -11.60 -11.17
CA LEU A 76 0.67 -11.69 -10.14
C LEU A 76 -0.60 -12.31 -10.73
N LEU A 77 -1.01 -13.47 -10.21
CA LEU A 77 -2.29 -14.12 -10.55
C LEU A 77 -3.49 -13.21 -10.27
N GLU A 78 -3.39 -12.39 -9.23
CA GLU A 78 -4.37 -11.37 -8.85
C GLU A 78 -3.66 -10.11 -8.37
N VAL A 79 -4.20 -8.94 -8.72
CA VAL A 79 -3.68 -7.64 -8.27
C VAL A 79 -4.57 -7.12 -7.14
N THR A 80 -4.00 -7.01 -5.94
CA THR A 80 -4.70 -6.51 -4.74
C THR A 80 -4.80 -4.98 -4.71
N PRO A 81 -5.76 -4.38 -3.98
CA PRO A 81 -5.83 -2.93 -3.81
C PRO A 81 -4.56 -2.30 -3.23
N GLU A 82 -3.88 -3.00 -2.31
CA GLU A 82 -2.59 -2.59 -1.76
C GLU A 82 -1.52 -2.50 -2.85
N GLN A 83 -1.46 -3.48 -3.76
CA GLN A 83 -0.53 -3.47 -4.89
C GLN A 83 -0.87 -2.38 -5.90
N VAL A 84 -2.15 -2.11 -6.16
CA VAL A 84 -2.56 -0.98 -7.02
C VAL A 84 -2.03 0.34 -6.45
N GLY A 85 -2.07 0.54 -5.13
CA GLY A 85 -1.49 1.72 -4.50
C GLY A 85 0.01 1.88 -4.79
N ILE A 86 0.79 0.80 -4.71
CA ILE A 86 2.23 0.81 -5.02
C ILE A 86 2.47 1.05 -6.51
N LEU A 87 1.72 0.37 -7.39
CA LEU A 87 1.81 0.54 -8.84
C LEU A 87 1.47 1.97 -9.28
N LYS A 88 0.49 2.63 -8.62
CA LYS A 88 0.21 4.06 -8.83
C LYS A 88 1.40 4.93 -8.43
N ALA A 89 2.06 4.67 -7.32
CA ALA A 89 3.27 5.40 -6.93
C ALA A 89 4.40 5.23 -7.97
N MET A 90 4.60 4.00 -8.49
CA MET A 90 5.54 3.75 -9.58
C MET A 90 5.17 4.53 -10.85
N LYS A 91 3.88 4.56 -11.20
CA LYS A 91 3.39 5.29 -12.36
C LYS A 91 3.58 6.80 -12.19
N ILE A 92 3.34 7.36 -11.00
CA ILE A 92 3.64 8.77 -10.68
C ILE A 92 5.13 9.04 -10.90
N ALA A 93 6.04 8.17 -10.44
CA ALA A 93 7.48 8.36 -10.65
C ALA A 93 7.85 8.40 -12.14
N VAL A 94 7.26 7.50 -12.95
CA VAL A 94 7.47 7.48 -14.42
C VAL A 94 6.95 8.75 -15.09
N GLU A 95 5.74 9.19 -14.74
CA GLU A 95 5.17 10.41 -15.35
C GLU A 95 5.86 11.68 -14.85
N TYR A 96 6.35 11.70 -13.61
CA TYR A 96 7.14 12.80 -13.06
C TYR A 96 8.46 12.98 -13.82
N GLU A 97 9.16 11.89 -14.13
CA GLU A 97 10.41 11.96 -14.91
C GLU A 97 10.17 12.51 -16.32
N LYS A 98 9.10 12.07 -16.99
CA LYS A 98 8.71 12.64 -18.30
C LYS A 98 8.35 14.12 -18.21
N PHE A 99 7.68 14.51 -17.12
CA PHE A 99 7.34 15.90 -16.86
C PHE A 99 8.61 16.76 -16.71
N LEU A 100 9.62 16.30 -15.97
CA LEU A 100 10.91 16.99 -15.86
C LEU A 100 11.63 17.10 -17.22
N GLN A 101 11.65 16.03 -18.02
CA GLN A 101 12.24 16.05 -19.36
C GLN A 101 11.52 17.04 -20.30
N LYS A 102 10.19 17.16 -20.18
CA LYS A 102 9.41 18.16 -20.91
C LYS A 102 9.81 19.58 -20.51
N LEU A 103 9.94 19.87 -19.22
CA LEU A 103 10.38 21.19 -18.73
C LEU A 103 11.78 21.54 -19.25
N GLU A 104 12.71 20.58 -19.23
CA GLU A 104 14.06 20.76 -19.77
C GLU A 104 14.02 21.09 -21.27
N ALA A 105 13.18 20.40 -22.05
CA ALA A 105 12.98 20.70 -23.47
C ALA A 105 12.33 22.08 -23.73
N GLU A 106 11.60 22.61 -22.75
CA GLU A 106 11.01 23.95 -22.77
C GLU A 106 11.94 25.04 -22.20
N ASP A 107 13.19 24.70 -21.83
CA ASP A 107 14.14 25.56 -21.13
C ASP A 107 13.57 26.16 -19.82
N ARG A 108 12.69 25.40 -19.16
CA ARG A 108 12.09 25.73 -17.86
C ARG A 108 12.75 24.93 -16.76
N SER A 109 13.09 25.60 -15.66
CA SER A 109 13.71 24.97 -14.47
C SER A 109 12.78 24.90 -13.26
N ASP A 110 11.59 25.48 -13.36
CA ASP A 110 10.60 25.53 -12.28
C ASP A 110 9.19 25.13 -12.75
N TYR A 111 8.38 24.74 -11.77
CA TYR A 111 6.98 24.38 -11.95
C TYR A 111 6.21 24.61 -10.65
N SER A 112 4.91 24.82 -10.78
CA SER A 112 4.03 24.97 -9.62
C SER A 112 3.55 23.62 -9.09
N ILE A 113 3.15 23.57 -7.82
CA ILE A 113 2.50 22.38 -7.24
C ILE A 113 1.18 22.06 -7.99
N GLY A 114 0.47 23.09 -8.47
CA GLY A 114 -0.76 22.90 -9.25
C GLY A 114 -0.50 22.21 -10.58
N GLU A 115 0.52 22.66 -11.32
CA GLU A 115 0.97 22.05 -12.58
C GLU A 115 1.38 20.57 -12.37
N LEU A 116 2.19 20.29 -11.34
CA LEU A 116 2.56 18.91 -11.00
C LEU A 116 1.31 18.06 -10.64
N ALA A 117 0.37 18.64 -9.90
CA ALA A 117 -0.85 17.94 -9.51
C ALA A 117 -1.70 17.59 -10.74
N ASP A 118 -1.89 18.54 -11.65
CA ASP A 118 -2.76 18.39 -12.81
C ASP A 118 -2.13 17.52 -13.91
N GLU A 119 -0.83 17.65 -14.18
CA GLU A 119 -0.15 16.92 -15.25
C GLU A 119 0.29 15.51 -14.83
N VAL A 120 0.63 15.30 -13.56
CA VAL A 120 1.25 14.04 -13.10
C VAL A 120 0.39 13.30 -12.07
N ILE A 121 0.04 13.94 -10.95
CA ILE A 121 -0.50 13.22 -9.78
C ILE A 121 -1.97 12.83 -9.99
N LEU A 122 -2.85 13.79 -10.31
CA LEU A 122 -4.29 13.56 -10.43
C LEU A 122 -4.67 12.59 -11.56
N PRO A 123 -4.03 12.62 -12.74
CA PRO A 123 -4.30 11.65 -13.80
C PRO A 123 -4.06 10.19 -13.33
N VAL A 124 -2.98 9.94 -12.59
CA VAL A 124 -2.67 8.60 -12.07
C VAL A 124 -3.56 8.22 -10.89
N TRP A 125 -3.87 9.18 -10.02
CA TRP A 125 -4.69 8.93 -8.85
C TRP A 125 -6.11 8.46 -9.20
N LYS A 126 -6.65 8.96 -10.32
CA LYS A 126 -8.01 8.67 -10.82
C LYS A 126 -8.15 7.31 -11.54
N LEU A 127 -7.04 6.59 -11.80
CA LEU A 127 -7.06 5.22 -12.37
C LEU A 127 -7.67 4.20 -11.41
#